data_AF-A0A7S4FDS0-F1
#
_entry.id   AF-A0A7S4FDS0-F1
#
_cell.length_a   1.000
_cell.length_b   1.000
_cell.length_c   1.000
_cell.angle_alpha   90.00
_cell.angle_beta   90.00
_cell.angle_gamma   90.00
#
_symmetry.space_group_name_H-M   'P 1'
#
loop_
_entity.id
_entity.type
_entity.pdbx_description
1 polymer ?
#
loop_
_entity_poly.entity_id
_entity_poly.type
_entity_poly.pdbx_seq_one_letter_code
_entity_poly.pdbx_strand_id
1 'polypeptide(L)'
;ARVQQEAADPAASGLQFLYVTPERVAKSKLLLSRLQKCYLAEKLAYICVDEAHCCAVQGHDFRPDYLALGVLRASFPRVPIIALTATASPAVVRDVEANLGMAANTVHFRGHFDRMNLKYEVRAKIDDEQTVAEMAAVAQQQHARQPGIVYTLSRMDAERVAEALRSTHGVRAAAYHAGTDAKARQRVQSAWQRGELQLVVATVAFGLGIDKPDVRFVMHHSMSKSLEAYYQEAGRAGRDGA
;
A
#
# COMPACT_ATOMS: atom_id res chain seq x y z
N ALA A 1 0.42 -24.28 -5.95
CA ALA A 1 0.26 -25.44 -6.83
C ALA A 1 0.39 -25.05 -8.31
N ARG A 2 -0.54 -24.26 -8.88
CA ARG A 2 -0.54 -23.89 -10.31
C ARG A 2 0.68 -23.07 -10.77
N VAL A 3 1.07 -22.07 -9.98
CA VAL A 3 2.28 -21.24 -10.20
C VAL A 3 3.58 -22.07 -10.25
N GLN A 4 3.64 -23.21 -9.54
CA GLN A 4 4.83 -24.08 -9.52
C GLN A 4 4.91 -25.00 -10.75
N GLN A 5 3.78 -25.25 -11.40
CA GLN A 5 3.66 -26.10 -12.58
C GLN A 5 3.92 -25.30 -13.85
N GLU A 6 3.44 -24.05 -13.92
CA GLU A 6 3.66 -23.15 -15.05
C GLU A 6 5.11 -22.62 -15.10
N ALA A 7 5.74 -22.38 -13.94
CA ALA A 7 7.18 -22.06 -13.86
C ALA A 7 8.11 -23.23 -14.24
N ALA A 8 7.59 -24.44 -14.47
CA ALA A 8 8.38 -25.60 -14.89
C ALA A 8 8.63 -25.63 -16.41
N ASP A 9 7.72 -25.06 -17.20
CA ASP A 9 7.89 -24.84 -18.64
C ASP A 9 7.17 -23.54 -19.06
N PRO A 10 7.89 -22.40 -19.04
CA PRO A 10 7.31 -21.11 -19.43
C PRO A 10 6.85 -21.06 -20.89
N ALA A 11 7.48 -21.84 -21.79
CA ALA A 11 7.13 -21.80 -23.21
C ALA A 11 5.88 -22.64 -23.52
N ALA A 12 5.68 -23.76 -22.83
CA ALA A 12 4.45 -24.54 -22.97
C ALA A 12 3.25 -23.92 -22.24
N SER A 13 3.48 -23.09 -21.21
CA SER A 13 2.40 -22.52 -20.38
C SER A 13 1.87 -21.16 -20.84
N GLY A 14 2.60 -20.43 -21.69
CA GLY A 14 2.23 -19.05 -22.08
C GLY A 14 2.29 -18.06 -20.91
N LEU A 15 2.94 -18.42 -19.80
CA LEU A 15 3.01 -17.60 -18.60
C LEU A 15 3.90 -16.36 -18.82
N GLN A 16 3.32 -15.17 -18.70
CA GLN A 16 4.03 -13.90 -18.86
C GLN A 16 4.47 -13.26 -17.54
N PHE A 17 3.69 -13.42 -16.46
CA PHE A 17 3.96 -12.78 -15.17
C PHE A 17 3.96 -13.80 -14.03
N LEU A 18 4.94 -13.69 -13.14
CA LEU A 18 5.08 -14.52 -11.95
C LEU A 18 5.18 -13.62 -10.72
N TYR A 19 4.11 -13.57 -9.92
CA TYR A 19 4.10 -12.85 -8.66
C TYR A 19 4.58 -13.76 -7.52
N VAL A 20 5.58 -13.28 -6.77
CA VAL A 20 6.15 -13.99 -5.61
C VAL A 20 6.43 -13.00 -4.49
N THR A 21 6.32 -13.46 -3.26
CA THR A 21 6.66 -12.65 -2.09
C THR A 21 8.17 -12.75 -1.78
N PRO A 22 8.78 -11.75 -1.13
CA PRO A 22 10.21 -11.78 -0.79
C PRO A 22 10.61 -13.00 0.06
N GLU A 23 9.75 -13.41 0.99
CA GLU A 23 9.97 -14.59 1.84
C GLU A 23 10.10 -15.86 1.00
N ARG A 24 9.35 -15.94 -0.11
CA ARG A 24 9.38 -17.09 -1.01
C ARG A 24 10.65 -17.11 -1.86
N VAL A 25 11.14 -15.95 -2.27
CA VAL A 25 12.45 -15.82 -2.95
C VAL A 25 13.57 -16.26 -2.00
N ALA A 26 13.53 -15.80 -0.75
CA ALA A 26 14.54 -16.12 0.25
C ALA A 26 14.56 -17.61 0.66
N LYS A 27 13.38 -18.24 0.81
CA LYS A 27 13.25 -19.57 1.44
C LYS A 27 13.10 -20.72 0.44
N SER A 28 12.68 -20.46 -0.81
CA SER A 28 12.33 -21.52 -1.75
C SER A 28 13.46 -21.86 -2.73
N LYS A 29 14.27 -22.87 -2.39
CA LYS A 29 15.27 -23.46 -3.31
C LYS A 29 14.65 -23.94 -4.63
N LEU A 30 13.43 -24.47 -4.56
CA LEU A 30 12.69 -24.91 -5.75
C LEU A 30 12.39 -23.73 -6.68
N LEU A 31 11.93 -22.59 -6.16
CA LEU A 31 11.69 -21.39 -6.97
C LEU A 31 12.98 -20.93 -7.65
N LEU A 32 14.08 -20.79 -6.89
CA LEU A 32 15.36 -20.35 -7.44
C LEU A 32 15.88 -21.30 -8.53
N SER A 33 15.81 -22.61 -8.31
CA SER A 33 16.24 -23.59 -9.34
C SER A 33 15.39 -23.52 -10.62
N ARG A 34 14.09 -23.19 -10.52
CA ARG A 34 13.22 -22.98 -11.69
C ARG A 34 13.55 -21.67 -12.41
N LEU A 35 13.76 -20.59 -11.66
CA LEU A 35 14.22 -19.32 -12.22
C LEU A 35 15.58 -19.47 -12.90
N GLN A 36 16.50 -20.27 -12.35
CA GLN A 36 17.79 -20.58 -12.98
C GLN A 36 17.61 -21.27 -14.33
N LYS A 37 16.69 -22.23 -14.45
CA LYS A 37 16.39 -22.86 -15.74
C LYS A 37 15.82 -21.86 -16.75
N CYS A 38 14.94 -20.97 -16.30
CA CYS A 38 14.40 -19.90 -17.15
C CYS A 38 15.49 -18.91 -17.59
N TYR A 39 16.40 -18.56 -16.69
CA TYR A 39 17.53 -17.68 -16.97
C TYR A 39 18.51 -18.28 -17.98
N LEU A 40 18.87 -19.57 -17.82
CA LEU A 40 19.74 -20.28 -18.76
C LEU A 40 19.10 -20.48 -20.15
N ALA A 41 17.77 -20.62 -20.18
CA ALA A 41 17.00 -20.69 -21.42
C ALA A 41 16.65 -19.31 -22.00
N GLU A 42 17.17 -18.21 -21.43
CA GLU A 42 16.91 -16.83 -21.86
C GLU A 42 15.43 -16.43 -21.87
N LYS A 43 14.64 -17.03 -20.97
CA LYS A 43 13.20 -16.80 -20.79
C LYS A 43 12.86 -15.95 -19.57
N LEU A 44 13.86 -15.50 -18.81
CA LEU A 44 13.68 -14.57 -17.69
C LEU A 44 13.98 -13.15 -18.16
N ALA A 45 12.94 -12.42 -18.57
CA ALA A 45 13.08 -11.11 -19.22
C ALA A 45 13.37 -9.97 -18.24
N TYR A 46 12.62 -9.88 -17.14
CA TYR A 46 12.73 -8.80 -16.16
C TYR A 46 12.49 -9.31 -14.75
N ILE A 47 13.08 -8.62 -13.77
CA ILE A 47 12.76 -8.76 -12.35
C ILE A 47 12.21 -7.43 -11.87
N CYS A 48 10.93 -7.41 -11.49
CA CYS A 48 10.28 -6.23 -10.96
C CYS A 48 10.15 -6.34 -9.43
N VAL A 49 10.71 -5.39 -8.70
CA VAL A 49 10.58 -5.26 -7.24
C VAL A 49 9.59 -4.14 -6.95
N ASP A 50 8.38 -4.53 -6.56
CA ASP A 50 7.34 -3.60 -6.15
C ASP A 50 7.49 -3.22 -4.67
N GLU A 51 7.05 -2.01 -4.32
CA GLU A 51 7.28 -1.37 -3.02
C GLU A 51 8.76 -1.42 -2.59
N ALA A 52 9.65 -1.06 -3.51
CA ALA A 52 11.09 -1.21 -3.31
C ALA A 52 11.61 -0.49 -2.06
N HIS A 53 10.93 0.57 -1.60
CA HIS A 53 11.27 1.26 -0.36
C HIS A 53 11.28 0.35 0.88
N CYS A 54 10.60 -0.81 0.85
CA CYS A 54 10.63 -1.80 1.93
C CYS A 54 12.02 -2.44 2.14
N CYS A 55 12.91 -2.41 1.14
CA CYS A 55 14.29 -2.89 1.33
C CYS A 55 15.21 -1.83 1.95
N ALA A 56 14.78 -0.58 2.09
CA ALA A 56 15.57 0.49 2.69
C ALA A 56 15.35 0.56 4.20
N VAL A 57 16.43 0.53 4.99
CA VAL A 57 16.35 0.70 6.46
C VAL A 57 15.88 2.11 6.80
N GLN A 58 16.22 3.08 5.95
CA GLN A 58 15.74 4.46 6.05
C GLN A 58 14.32 4.64 5.47
N GLY A 59 13.68 3.55 5.02
CA GLY A 59 12.30 3.53 4.58
C GLY A 59 11.31 3.47 5.74
N HIS A 60 10.10 3.95 5.51
CA HIS A 60 9.03 4.00 6.52
C HIS A 60 8.32 2.65 6.74
N ASP A 61 8.48 1.68 5.83
CA ASP A 61 7.92 0.31 5.92
C ASP A 61 9.01 -0.75 5.67
N PHE A 62 10.13 -0.65 6.39
CA PHE A 62 11.23 -1.61 6.26
C PHE A 62 10.78 -3.05 6.56
N ARG A 63 11.09 -3.96 5.64
CA ARG A 63 10.82 -5.40 5.79
C ARG A 63 12.11 -6.19 5.62
N PRO A 64 12.59 -6.89 6.67
CA PRO A 64 13.83 -7.66 6.59
C PRO A 64 13.89 -8.66 5.43
N ASP A 65 12.78 -9.29 5.08
CA ASP A 65 12.71 -10.26 3.97
C ASP A 65 13.03 -9.63 2.60
N TYR A 66 12.88 -8.31 2.43
CA TYR A 66 13.28 -7.61 1.21
C TYR A 66 14.81 -7.54 1.03
N LEU A 67 15.60 -7.57 2.11
CA LEU A 67 17.06 -7.60 2.01
C LEU A 67 17.56 -8.87 1.31
N ALA A 68 16.81 -9.96 1.44
CA ALA A 68 17.15 -11.22 0.77
C ALA A 68 17.05 -11.14 -0.76
N LEU A 69 16.38 -10.11 -1.30
CA LEU A 69 16.23 -9.93 -2.75
C LEU A 69 17.56 -9.59 -3.46
N GLY A 70 18.60 -9.18 -2.73
CA GLY A 70 19.95 -8.99 -3.30
C GLY A 70 20.50 -10.26 -3.98
N VAL A 71 20.03 -11.45 -3.57
CA VAL A 71 20.38 -12.73 -4.22
C VAL A 71 19.99 -12.79 -5.69
N LEU A 72 18.97 -12.01 -6.10
CA LEU A 72 18.47 -12.00 -7.48
C LEU A 72 19.50 -11.39 -8.43
N ARG A 73 20.17 -10.30 -8.04
CA ARG A 73 21.26 -9.73 -8.84
C ARG A 73 22.43 -10.70 -8.95
N ALA A 74 22.82 -11.33 -7.84
CA ALA A 74 23.92 -12.29 -7.82
C ALA A 74 23.63 -13.53 -8.68
N SER A 75 22.39 -14.02 -8.67
CA SER A 75 21.97 -15.22 -9.41
C SER A 75 21.71 -14.94 -10.89
N PHE A 76 21.18 -13.76 -11.21
CA PHE A 76 20.69 -13.40 -12.55
C PHE A 76 21.32 -12.08 -13.04
N PRO A 77 22.65 -12.00 -13.17
CA PRO A 77 23.35 -10.74 -13.43
C PRO A 77 22.96 -10.07 -14.75
N ARG A 78 22.56 -10.85 -15.79
CA ARG A 78 22.14 -10.32 -17.10
C ARG A 78 20.69 -9.83 -17.14
N VAL A 79 19.88 -10.12 -16.12
CA VAL A 79 18.46 -9.73 -16.11
C VAL A 79 18.32 -8.30 -15.59
N PRO A 80 17.61 -7.41 -16.30
CA PRO A 80 17.29 -6.08 -15.80
C PRO A 80 16.40 -6.15 -14.56
N ILE A 81 16.72 -5.31 -13.57
CA ILE A 81 15.91 -5.14 -12.35
C ILE A 81 15.22 -3.79 -12.43
N ILE A 82 13.91 -3.77 -12.24
CA ILE A 82 13.09 -2.56 -12.14
C ILE A 82 12.59 -2.46 -10.70
N ALA A 83 12.92 -1.38 -10.01
CA ALA A 83 12.46 -1.09 -8.66
C ALA A 83 11.37 -0.01 -8.71
N LEU A 84 10.19 -0.30 -8.16
CA LEU A 84 9.02 0.57 -8.21
C LEU A 84 8.65 1.02 -6.79
N THR A 85 8.39 2.31 -6.62
CA THR A 85 7.93 2.87 -5.33
C THR A 85 7.32 4.25 -5.57
N ALA A 86 6.26 4.58 -4.81
CA ALA A 86 5.66 5.92 -4.80
C ALA A 86 6.40 6.89 -3.87
N THR A 87 7.13 6.37 -2.88
CA THR A 87 7.74 7.15 -1.80
C THR A 87 9.20 6.75 -1.63
N ALA A 88 10.10 7.56 -2.18
CA ALA A 88 11.53 7.36 -2.02
C ALA A 88 12.27 8.70 -1.89
N SER A 89 12.75 8.99 -0.69
CA SER A 89 13.73 10.07 -0.49
C SER A 89 15.06 9.70 -1.18
N PRO A 90 15.96 10.67 -1.44
CA PRO A 90 17.28 10.38 -2.00
C PRO A 90 18.07 9.35 -1.18
N ALA A 91 17.83 9.27 0.11
CA ALA A 91 18.47 8.31 1.01
C ALA A 91 17.89 6.90 0.81
N VAL A 92 16.55 6.78 0.74
CA VAL A 92 15.88 5.52 0.39
C VAL A 92 16.31 5.00 -0.98
N VAL A 93 16.46 5.86 -1.99
CA VAL A 93 16.92 5.43 -3.33
C VAL A 93 18.30 4.76 -3.24
N ARG A 94 19.25 5.36 -2.50
CA ARG A 94 20.59 4.77 -2.33
C ARG A 94 20.55 3.43 -1.62
N ASP A 95 19.75 3.31 -0.57
CA ASP A 95 19.57 2.04 0.14
C ASP A 95 18.98 0.96 -0.79
N VAL A 96 17.98 1.32 -1.60
CA VAL A 96 17.36 0.41 -2.58
C VAL A 96 18.37 -0.08 -3.61
N GLU A 97 19.14 0.86 -4.18
CA GLU A 97 20.18 0.53 -5.16
C GLU A 97 21.24 -0.40 -4.57
N ALA A 98 21.70 -0.11 -3.35
CA ALA A 98 22.68 -0.93 -2.66
C ALA A 98 22.14 -2.34 -2.36
N ASN A 99 20.94 -2.44 -1.79
CA ASN A 99 20.37 -3.71 -1.35
C ASN A 99 19.93 -4.61 -2.53
N LEU A 100 19.50 -4.03 -3.64
CA LEU A 100 19.16 -4.78 -4.86
C LEU A 100 20.35 -5.00 -5.81
N GLY A 101 21.53 -4.45 -5.51
CA GLY A 101 22.69 -4.52 -6.38
C GLY A 101 22.41 -3.89 -7.75
N MET A 102 21.82 -2.70 -7.76
CA MET A 102 21.56 -1.95 -8.98
C MET A 102 22.89 -1.43 -9.57
N ALA A 103 22.95 -1.33 -10.90
CA ALA A 103 24.17 -0.93 -11.59
C ALA A 103 24.45 0.57 -11.43
N ALA A 104 25.71 0.99 -11.55
CA ALA A 104 26.09 2.40 -11.44
C ALA A 104 25.41 3.31 -12.47
N ASN A 105 24.97 2.76 -13.61
CA ASN A 105 24.24 3.46 -14.66
C ASN A 105 22.71 3.30 -14.56
N THR A 106 22.18 3.03 -13.36
CA THR A 106 20.74 2.92 -13.13
C THR A 106 20.05 4.24 -13.49
N VAL A 107 19.00 4.13 -14.31
CA VAL A 107 18.21 5.29 -14.76
C VAL A 107 17.07 5.54 -13.77
N HIS A 108 16.94 6.79 -13.32
CA HIS A 108 15.90 7.19 -12.38
C HIS A 108 14.78 7.95 -13.09
N PHE A 109 13.59 7.36 -13.10
CA PHE A 109 12.36 8.05 -13.50
C PHE A 109 11.65 8.55 -12.24
N ARG A 110 11.47 9.87 -12.13
CA ARG A 110 10.76 10.49 -11.00
C ARG A 110 9.54 11.22 -11.54
N GLY A 111 8.37 10.77 -11.11
CA GLY A 111 7.12 11.49 -11.33
C GLY A 111 7.03 12.71 -10.41
N HIS A 112 6.10 13.61 -10.73
CA HIS A 112 5.74 14.70 -9.83
C HIS A 112 4.97 14.12 -8.63
N PHE A 113 5.34 14.54 -7.43
CA PHE A 113 4.64 14.16 -6.20
C PHE A 113 3.46 15.10 -5.90
N ASP A 114 3.35 16.22 -6.62
CA ASP A 114 2.33 17.20 -6.29
C ASP A 114 0.94 16.69 -6.71
N ARG A 115 0.02 16.72 -5.75
CA ARG A 115 -1.39 16.40 -5.96
C ARG A 115 -2.16 17.70 -5.88
N MET A 116 -2.12 18.47 -6.97
CA MET A 116 -2.72 19.81 -7.05
C MET A 116 -4.24 19.81 -6.77
N ASN A 117 -4.91 18.65 -6.88
CA ASN A 117 -6.32 18.50 -6.55
C ASN A 117 -6.59 18.25 -5.05
N LEU A 118 -5.56 18.05 -4.23
CA LEU A 118 -5.70 17.84 -2.79
C LEU A 118 -5.52 19.16 -2.02
N LYS A 119 -6.42 19.40 -1.06
CA LYS A 119 -6.30 20.47 -0.07
C LYS A 119 -5.85 19.87 1.25
N TYR A 120 -4.74 20.35 1.78
CA TYR A 120 -4.19 19.92 3.06
C TYR A 120 -4.62 20.91 4.16
N GLU A 121 -5.21 20.40 5.22
CA GLU A 121 -5.65 21.17 6.39
C GLU A 121 -5.21 20.46 7.67
N VAL A 122 -4.74 21.22 8.66
CA VAL A 122 -4.40 20.71 10.00
C VAL A 122 -5.22 21.47 11.04
N ARG A 123 -5.98 20.73 11.86
CA ARG A 123 -6.76 21.26 12.99
C ARG A 123 -6.19 20.77 14.30
N ALA A 124 -6.27 21.60 15.34
CA ALA A 124 -5.85 21.22 16.67
C ALA A 124 -6.81 20.16 17.23
N LYS A 125 -6.26 19.04 17.71
CA LYS A 125 -7.02 18.01 18.40
C LYS A 125 -7.18 18.40 19.87
N ILE A 126 -8.40 18.73 20.30
CA ILE A 126 -8.71 19.14 21.68
C ILE A 126 -8.99 17.90 22.54
N ASP A 127 -10.13 17.25 22.28
CA ASP A 127 -10.50 15.98 22.87
C ASP A 127 -11.16 15.09 21.81
N ASP A 128 -11.36 13.82 22.14
CA ASP A 128 -11.87 12.84 21.18
C ASP A 128 -13.35 13.05 20.83
N GLU A 129 -14.18 13.53 21.76
CA GLU A 129 -15.60 13.74 21.51
C GLU A 129 -15.81 14.88 20.51
N GLN A 130 -15.16 16.01 20.76
CA GLN A 130 -15.15 17.15 19.85
C GLN A 130 -14.53 16.77 18.49
N THR A 131 -13.43 16.01 18.50
CA THR A 131 -12.78 15.55 17.26
C THR A 131 -13.74 14.71 16.41
N VAL A 132 -14.47 13.77 17.02
CA VAL A 132 -15.44 12.94 16.29
C VAL A 132 -16.62 13.77 15.80
N ALA A 133 -17.09 14.73 16.59
CA ALA A 133 -18.15 15.65 16.18
C ALA A 133 -17.74 16.51 14.96
N GLU A 134 -16.50 17.01 14.93
CA GLU A 134 -15.96 17.73 13.79
C GLU A 134 -15.82 16.84 12.55
N MET A 135 -15.36 15.59 12.71
CA MET A 135 -15.31 14.62 11.62
C MET A 135 -16.69 14.31 11.04
N ALA A 136 -17.69 14.18 11.91
CA ALA A 136 -19.08 14.00 11.50
C ALA A 136 -19.59 15.23 10.73
N ALA A 137 -19.30 16.44 11.22
CA ALA A 137 -19.67 17.68 10.53
C ALA A 137 -19.03 17.78 9.14
N VAL A 138 -17.75 17.43 8.99
CA VAL A 138 -17.09 17.36 7.67
C VAL A 138 -17.81 16.36 6.76
N ALA A 139 -18.09 15.14 7.25
CA ALA A 139 -18.74 14.10 6.47
C ALA A 139 -20.19 14.45 6.07
N GLN A 140 -20.93 15.17 6.91
CA GLN A 140 -22.35 15.46 6.68
C GLN A 140 -22.61 16.79 5.99
N GLN A 141 -21.83 17.84 6.32
CA GLN A 141 -22.08 19.20 5.85
C GLN A 141 -21.22 19.55 4.64
N GLN A 142 -19.95 19.14 4.63
CA GLN A 142 -19.01 19.51 3.56
C GLN A 142 -18.97 18.45 2.45
N HIS A 143 -19.06 17.18 2.82
CA HIS A 143 -18.93 16.04 1.92
C HIS A 143 -20.12 15.09 1.99
N ALA A 144 -21.33 15.66 2.02
CA ALA A 144 -22.58 14.91 2.14
C ALA A 144 -22.66 13.78 1.09
N ARG A 145 -22.81 12.54 1.55
CA ARG A 145 -22.92 11.32 0.72
C ARG A 145 -21.68 11.00 -0.13
N GLN A 146 -20.60 11.76 0.02
CA GLN A 146 -19.33 11.47 -0.64
C GLN A 146 -18.51 10.49 0.21
N PRO A 147 -17.75 9.58 -0.42
CA PRO A 147 -16.99 8.57 0.30
C PRO A 147 -15.72 9.16 0.90
N GLY A 148 -15.42 8.77 2.13
CA GLY A 148 -14.22 9.20 2.84
C GLY A 148 -13.58 8.09 3.67
N ILE A 149 -12.38 8.38 4.16
CA ILE A 149 -11.59 7.48 5.03
C ILE A 149 -11.21 8.26 6.29
N VAL A 150 -11.26 7.60 7.45
CA VAL A 150 -10.70 8.12 8.70
C VAL A 150 -9.58 7.20 9.16
N TYR A 151 -8.35 7.69 9.22
CA TYR A 151 -7.22 6.94 9.76
C TYR A 151 -7.07 7.13 11.26
N THR A 152 -6.91 6.01 11.98
CA THR A 152 -6.66 5.97 13.43
C THR A 152 -5.37 5.23 13.74
N LEU A 153 -4.76 5.53 14.89
CA LEU A 153 -3.52 4.88 15.32
C LEU A 153 -3.75 3.42 15.76
N SER A 154 -4.83 3.17 16.50
CA SER A 154 -5.09 1.88 17.13
C SER A 154 -6.37 1.21 16.63
N ARG A 155 -6.46 -0.11 16.82
CA ARG A 155 -7.66 -0.91 16.50
C ARG A 155 -8.85 -0.47 17.36
N MET A 156 -8.59 -0.21 18.63
CA MET A 156 -9.57 0.27 19.60
C MET A 156 -10.13 1.64 19.18
N ASP A 157 -9.28 2.55 18.70
CA ASP A 157 -9.74 3.84 18.16
C ASP A 157 -10.57 3.66 16.90
N ALA A 158 -10.21 2.73 16.00
CA ALA A 158 -10.99 2.46 14.80
C ALA A 158 -12.42 2.02 15.15
N GLU A 159 -12.57 1.12 16.11
CA GLU A 159 -13.88 0.65 16.59
C GLU A 159 -14.67 1.76 17.29
N ARG A 160 -14.04 2.46 18.24
CA ARG A 160 -14.68 3.52 19.03
C ARG A 160 -15.13 4.71 18.17
N VAL A 161 -14.26 5.19 17.28
CA VAL A 161 -14.58 6.32 16.38
C VAL A 161 -15.68 5.91 15.40
N ALA A 162 -15.65 4.70 14.84
CA ALA A 162 -16.72 4.21 13.97
C ALA A 162 -18.06 4.08 14.69
N GLU A 163 -18.05 3.62 15.93
CA GLU A 163 -19.25 3.53 16.77
C GLU A 163 -19.82 4.92 17.07
N ALA A 164 -18.99 5.86 17.52
CA ALA A 164 -19.44 7.22 17.82
C ALA A 164 -19.99 7.95 16.57
N LEU A 165 -19.32 7.83 15.42
CA LEU A 165 -19.81 8.36 14.15
C LEU A 165 -21.18 7.79 13.76
N ARG A 166 -21.40 6.49 13.99
CA ARG A 166 -22.65 5.81 13.62
C ARG A 166 -23.78 6.11 14.61
N SER A 167 -23.55 5.89 15.89
CA SER A 167 -24.59 5.88 16.91
C SER A 167 -24.92 7.27 17.44
N THR A 168 -23.93 8.16 17.55
CA THR A 168 -24.13 9.52 18.05
C THR A 168 -24.46 10.51 16.92
N HIS A 169 -23.79 10.37 15.77
CA HIS A 169 -23.90 11.35 14.69
C HIS A 169 -24.67 10.84 13.46
N GLY A 170 -25.05 9.57 13.39
CA GLY A 170 -25.84 9.02 12.27
C GLY A 170 -25.06 8.91 10.96
N VAL A 171 -23.72 8.88 10.99
CA VAL A 171 -22.88 8.68 9.81
C VAL A 171 -22.76 7.19 9.48
N ARG A 172 -22.92 6.83 8.20
CA ARG A 172 -22.73 5.44 7.75
C ARG A 172 -21.24 5.07 7.75
N ALA A 173 -20.74 4.69 8.92
CA ALA A 173 -19.33 4.38 9.17
C ALA A 173 -19.13 2.95 9.68
N ALA A 174 -18.02 2.33 9.30
CA ALA A 174 -17.59 1.03 9.82
C ALA A 174 -16.08 0.99 10.08
N ALA A 175 -15.68 0.21 11.09
CA ALA A 175 -14.28 0.00 11.43
C ALA A 175 -13.61 -1.03 10.50
N TYR A 176 -12.33 -0.82 10.19
CA TYR A 176 -11.49 -1.76 9.45
C TYR A 176 -10.08 -1.83 10.05
N HIS A 177 -9.69 -3.00 10.54
CA HIS A 177 -8.33 -3.23 11.05
C HIS A 177 -7.92 -4.69 10.94
N ALA A 178 -6.64 -4.98 11.14
CA ALA A 178 -6.10 -6.35 11.05
C ALA A 178 -6.66 -7.34 12.09
N GLY A 179 -7.39 -6.87 13.10
CA GLY A 179 -8.08 -7.73 14.08
C GLY A 179 -9.46 -8.20 13.62
N THR A 180 -10.04 -7.56 12.59
CA THR A 180 -11.34 -7.92 12.05
C THR A 180 -11.22 -9.17 11.16
N ASP A 181 -12.19 -10.08 11.28
CA ASP A 181 -12.26 -11.28 10.44
C ASP A 181 -12.16 -10.94 8.93
N ALA A 182 -11.53 -11.80 8.14
CA ALA A 182 -11.30 -11.55 6.72
C ALA A 182 -12.60 -11.36 5.93
N LYS A 183 -13.65 -12.13 6.22
CA LYS A 183 -14.96 -11.96 5.57
C LYS A 183 -15.60 -10.65 6.00
N ALA A 184 -15.47 -10.27 7.27
CA ALA A 184 -15.95 -8.99 7.77
C ALA A 184 -15.25 -7.80 7.11
N ARG A 185 -13.92 -7.84 6.97
CA ARG A 185 -13.14 -6.83 6.23
C ARG A 185 -13.59 -6.69 4.79
N GLN A 186 -13.77 -7.82 4.09
CA GLN A 186 -14.25 -7.83 2.72
C GLN A 186 -15.65 -7.23 2.60
N ARG A 187 -16.56 -7.53 3.54
CA ARG A 187 -17.91 -6.92 3.57
C ARG A 187 -17.85 -5.41 3.73
N VAL A 188 -17.06 -4.90 4.69
CA VAL A 188 -16.89 -3.45 4.92
C VAL A 188 -16.32 -2.77 3.68
N GLN A 189 -15.24 -3.31 3.12
CA GLN A 189 -14.63 -2.77 1.90
C GLN A 189 -15.63 -2.73 0.73
N SER A 190 -16.37 -3.82 0.52
CA SER A 190 -17.33 -3.91 -0.59
C SER A 190 -18.51 -2.96 -0.41
N ALA A 191 -19.03 -2.82 0.82
CA ALA A 191 -20.12 -1.91 1.14
C ALA A 191 -19.71 -0.43 0.93
N TRP A 192 -18.48 -0.07 1.30
CA TRP A 192 -17.93 1.25 1.04
C TRP A 192 -17.67 1.51 -0.45
N GLN A 193 -17.17 0.51 -1.19
CA GLN A 193 -16.99 0.61 -2.64
C GLN A 193 -18.33 0.86 -3.36
N ARG A 194 -19.42 0.21 -2.91
CA ARG A 194 -20.78 0.39 -3.45
C ARG A 194 -21.51 1.63 -2.93
N GLY A 195 -20.91 2.41 -2.03
CA GLY A 195 -21.52 3.62 -1.46
C GLY A 195 -22.57 3.37 -0.36
N GLU A 196 -22.73 2.13 0.10
CA GLU A 196 -23.60 1.78 1.24
C GLU A 196 -23.03 2.38 2.54
N LEU A 197 -21.71 2.30 2.70
CA LEU A 197 -20.98 3.02 3.73
C LEU A 197 -20.40 4.30 3.15
N GLN A 198 -20.54 5.40 3.89
CA GLN A 198 -19.89 6.66 3.55
C GLN A 198 -18.43 6.66 4.02
N LEU A 199 -18.18 6.16 5.22
CA LEU A 199 -16.86 6.19 5.87
C LEU A 199 -16.35 4.79 6.20
N VAL A 200 -15.06 4.60 5.96
CA VAL A 200 -14.29 3.53 6.61
C VAL A 200 -13.35 4.19 7.62
N VAL A 201 -13.45 3.78 8.87
CA VAL A 201 -12.56 4.18 9.95
C VAL A 201 -11.54 3.07 10.14
N ALA A 202 -10.25 3.34 9.93
CA ALA A 202 -9.28 2.28 9.80
C ALA A 202 -7.91 2.60 10.37
N THR A 203 -7.19 1.53 10.72
CA THR A 203 -5.72 1.62 10.83
C THR A 203 -5.09 1.51 9.44
N VAL A 204 -3.75 1.63 9.37
CA VAL A 204 -2.95 1.45 8.13
C VAL A 204 -3.19 0.11 7.41
N ALA A 205 -3.85 -0.86 8.05
CA ALA A 205 -4.30 -2.09 7.42
C ALA A 205 -5.29 -1.84 6.25
N PHE A 206 -6.02 -0.73 6.25
CA PHE A 206 -6.86 -0.30 5.12
C PHE A 206 -6.03 0.51 4.14
N GLY A 207 -5.25 -0.18 3.31
CA GLY A 207 -4.41 0.51 2.35
C GLY A 207 -3.93 -0.30 1.16
N LEU A 208 -3.55 -1.55 1.37
CA LEU A 208 -3.16 -2.44 0.28
C LEU A 208 -4.40 -2.81 -0.55
N GLY A 209 -4.41 -2.47 -1.85
CA GLY A 209 -5.48 -2.85 -2.78
C GLY A 209 -6.77 -2.01 -2.71
N ILE A 210 -6.77 -0.90 -1.95
CA ILE A 210 -7.87 0.07 -2.04
C ILE A 210 -7.64 0.97 -3.25
N ASP A 211 -8.52 0.83 -4.25
CA ASP A 211 -8.52 1.63 -5.46
C ASP A 211 -9.92 2.15 -5.79
N LYS A 212 -10.39 3.07 -4.94
CA LYS A 212 -11.64 3.80 -5.18
C LYS A 212 -11.27 5.18 -5.73
N PRO A 213 -11.63 5.53 -6.97
CA PRO A 213 -11.18 6.77 -7.60
C PRO A 213 -11.79 8.02 -6.95
N ASP A 214 -13.02 7.88 -6.45
CA ASP A 214 -13.90 8.97 -6.05
C ASP A 214 -13.88 9.30 -4.54
N VAL A 215 -12.79 9.00 -3.83
CA VAL A 215 -12.63 9.36 -2.41
C VAL A 215 -12.48 10.88 -2.27
N ARG A 216 -13.40 11.53 -1.55
CA ARG A 216 -13.47 13.01 -1.48
C ARG A 216 -12.74 13.63 -0.30
N PHE A 217 -12.55 12.86 0.77
CA PHE A 217 -11.85 13.34 1.95
C PHE A 217 -11.19 12.18 2.69
N VAL A 218 -10.02 12.46 3.24
CA VAL A 218 -9.29 11.59 4.16
C VAL A 218 -9.03 12.41 5.40
N MET A 219 -9.44 11.89 6.56
CA MET A 219 -9.22 12.53 7.85
C MET A 219 -8.29 11.66 8.69
N HIS A 220 -7.42 12.29 9.47
CA HIS A 220 -6.51 11.62 10.39
C HIS A 220 -6.94 11.92 11.82
N HIS A 221 -7.54 10.94 12.50
CA HIS A 221 -7.86 11.05 13.92
C HIS A 221 -6.62 11.09 14.81
N SER A 222 -5.53 10.53 14.30
CA SER A 222 -4.21 10.57 14.92
C SER A 222 -3.19 10.80 13.81
N MET A 223 -2.09 11.51 14.12
CA MET A 223 -1.01 11.69 13.16
C MET A 223 -0.45 10.35 12.70
N SER A 224 -0.10 10.28 11.41
CA SER A 224 0.61 9.14 10.84
C SER A 224 2.00 9.00 11.48
N LYS A 225 2.58 7.80 11.40
CA LYS A 225 3.89 7.51 12.01
C LYS A 225 5.06 8.24 11.33
N SER A 226 4.88 8.65 10.09
CA SER A 226 5.86 9.42 9.32
C SER A 226 5.16 10.28 8.27
N LEU A 227 5.91 11.22 7.67
CA LEU A 227 5.40 12.06 6.59
C LEU A 227 5.08 11.24 5.33
N GLU A 228 5.86 10.21 5.04
CA GLU A 228 5.64 9.30 3.92
C GLU A 228 4.34 8.52 4.10
N ALA A 229 4.10 8.00 5.32
CA ALA A 229 2.84 7.33 5.65
C ALA A 229 1.65 8.29 5.50
N TYR A 230 1.77 9.52 6.03
CA TYR A 230 0.75 10.55 5.86
C TYR A 230 0.46 10.84 4.39
N TYR A 231 1.50 11.00 3.58
CA TYR A 231 1.37 11.28 2.16
C TYR A 231 0.68 10.12 1.40
N GLN A 232 1.04 8.86 1.69
CA GLN A 232 0.37 7.70 1.10
C GLN A 232 -1.10 7.58 1.52
N GLU A 233 -1.39 7.82 2.80
CA GLU A 233 -2.73 7.76 3.38
C GLU A 233 -3.63 8.86 2.80
N ALA A 234 -3.17 10.12 2.83
CA ALA A 234 -3.88 11.27 2.28
C ALA A 234 -4.05 11.16 0.75
N GLY A 235 -3.04 10.63 0.05
CA GLY A 235 -3.05 10.45 -1.41
C GLY A 235 -4.10 9.47 -1.94
N ARG A 236 -4.86 8.81 -1.05
CA ARG A 236 -6.04 8.00 -1.40
C ARG A 236 -7.25 8.85 -1.79
N ALA A 237 -7.30 10.11 -1.34
CA ALA A 237 -8.29 11.06 -1.85
C ALA A 237 -8.02 11.42 -3.32
N GLY A 238 -9.07 11.79 -4.05
CA GLY A 238 -8.96 12.50 -5.32
C GLY A 238 -8.22 11.74 -6.43
N ARG A 239 -8.35 10.41 -6.52
CA ARG A 239 -7.64 9.61 -7.54
C ARG A 239 -8.23 9.79 -8.95
N ASP A 240 -9.47 10.22 -9.04
CA ASP A 240 -10.11 10.71 -10.27
C ASP A 240 -9.61 12.10 -10.72
N GLY A 241 -8.77 12.77 -9.94
CA GLY A 241 -8.24 14.10 -10.26
C GLY A 241 -9.19 15.26 -9.95
N ALA A 242 -10.34 14.98 -9.32
CA ALA A 242 -11.31 15.99 -8.88
C ALA A 242 -10.96 16.60 -7.51
#